data_AF-A0A5M9MTD8-F1
#
_entry.id   AF-A0A5M9MTD8-F1
#
_cell.length_a   1.000
_cell.length_b   1.000
_cell.length_c   1.000
_cell.angle_alpha   90.00
_cell.angle_beta   90.00
_cell.angle_gamma   90.00
#
_symmetry.space_group_name_H-M   'P 1'
#
loop_
_entity.id
_entity.type
_entity.pdbx_description
1 polymer ?
#
loop_
_entity_poly.entity_id
_entity_poly.type
_entity_poly.pdbx_seq_one_letter_code
_entity_poly.pdbx_strand_id
1 'polypeptide(L)'
;MAVGTKRMLQQNVIVRKLNSLEALGLVTDICSDKTGTLTQGKMVVKKARIPSRGTYSVGSNKPSNPTVAETSLALAAPTQFDEMKEETTLEGTGTQRRESEVRRFP
;
A
#
# COMPACT_ATOMS: atom_id res chain seq x y z
N MET A 1 -33.95 -19.41 3.08
CA MET A 1 -32.90 -19.02 4.05
C MET A 1 -31.50 -19.63 3.78
N ALA A 2 -31.36 -20.77 3.07
CA ALA A 2 -30.03 -21.35 2.76
C ALA A 2 -29.28 -20.72 1.55
N VAL A 3 -30.00 -20.05 0.63
CA VAL A 3 -29.41 -19.43 -0.56
C VAL A 3 -28.48 -18.26 -0.20
N GLY A 4 -28.84 -17.48 0.83
CA GLY A 4 -28.03 -16.36 1.30
C GLY A 4 -26.66 -16.82 1.80
N THR A 5 -26.62 -17.89 2.60
CA THR A 5 -25.38 -18.50 3.10
C THR A 5 -24.50 -19.04 1.96
N LYS A 6 -25.11 -19.69 0.96
CA LYS A 6 -24.38 -20.19 -0.23
C LYS A 6 -23.75 -19.05 -1.05
N ARG A 7 -24.44 -17.92 -1.19
CA ARG A 7 -23.92 -16.73 -1.90
C ARG A 7 -22.81 -16.04 -1.11
N MET A 8 -22.92 -15.96 0.21
CA MET A 8 -21.88 -15.39 1.08
C MET A 8 -20.59 -16.22 1.04
N LEU A 9 -20.70 -17.55 0.97
CA LEU A 9 -19.55 -18.43 0.83
C LEU A 9 -18.76 -18.18 -0.47
N GLN A 10 -19.46 -17.91 -1.58
CA GLN A 10 -18.83 -17.56 -2.85
C GLN A 10 -18.05 -16.22 -2.79
N GLN A 11 -18.36 -15.37 -1.81
CA GLN A 11 -17.70 -14.08 -1.58
C GLN A 11 -16.66 -14.15 -0.45
N ASN A 12 -16.18 -15.35 -0.10
CA ASN A 12 -15.22 -15.59 0.99
C ASN A 12 -15.74 -15.23 2.39
N VAL A 13 -17.06 -15.26 2.60
CA VAL A 13 -17.67 -15.01 3.91
C VAL A 13 -18.13 -16.33 4.53
N ILE A 14 -17.52 -16.69 5.66
CA ILE A 14 -17.91 -17.86 6.45
C ILE A 14 -18.93 -17.45 7.51
N VAL A 15 -20.19 -17.83 7.28
CA VAL A 15 -21.30 -17.55 8.21
C VAL A 15 -21.35 -18.64 9.30
N ARG A 16 -21.03 -18.27 10.54
CA ARG A 16 -21.06 -19.19 11.70
C ARG A 16 -22.43 -19.30 12.37
N LYS A 17 -23.24 -18.23 12.30
CA LYS A 17 -24.59 -18.15 12.88
C LYS A 17 -25.54 -17.51 11.87
N LEU A 18 -26.70 -18.13 11.62
CA LEU A 18 -27.65 -17.61 10.63
C LEU A 18 -28.24 -16.25 11.02
N ASN A 19 -28.47 -16.02 12.31
CA ASN A 19 -29.00 -14.74 12.82
C ASN A 19 -28.08 -13.54 12.53
N SER A 20 -26.80 -13.77 12.25
CA SER A 20 -25.86 -12.71 11.87
C SER A 20 -26.15 -12.11 10.50
N LEU A 21 -26.82 -12.85 9.60
CA LEU A 21 -27.19 -12.35 8.27
C LEU A 21 -28.26 -11.25 8.35
N GLU A 22 -29.27 -11.44 9.19
CA GLU A 22 -30.32 -10.45 9.43
C GLU A 22 -29.73 -9.20 10.12
N ALA A 23 -28.87 -9.40 11.12
CA ALA A 23 -28.21 -8.30 11.83
C ALA A 23 -27.31 -7.46 10.90
N LEU A 24 -26.54 -8.10 9.99
CA LEU A 24 -25.70 -7.40 9.02
C LEU A 24 -26.50 -6.50 8.07
N GLY A 25 -27.78 -6.80 7.80
CA GLY A 25 -28.64 -5.98 6.97
C GLY A 25 -29.04 -4.63 7.59
N LEU A 26 -28.87 -4.48 8.91
CA LEU A 26 -29.25 -3.28 9.67
C LEU A 26 -28.05 -2.48 10.20
N VAL A 27 -26.82 -2.88 9.89
CA VAL A 27 -25.62 -2.19 10.38
C VAL A 27 -25.43 -0.86 9.63
N THR A 28 -25.31 0.24 10.37
CA THR A 28 -25.00 1.58 9.85
C THR A 28 -23.52 1.95 9.96
N ASP A 29 -22.82 1.39 10.96
CA ASP A 29 -21.45 1.74 11.31
C ASP A 29 -20.57 0.50 11.40
N ILE A 30 -19.41 0.54 10.74
CA ILE A 30 -18.44 -0.57 10.72
C ILE A 30 -17.14 -0.14 11.39
N CYS A 31 -16.91 -0.62 12.61
CA CYS A 31 -15.64 -0.48 13.30
C CYS A 31 -14.64 -1.50 12.74
N SER A 32 -13.86 -1.10 11.73
CA SER A 32 -12.82 -1.95 11.15
C SER A 32 -11.46 -1.69 11.78
N ASP A 33 -10.66 -2.75 11.95
CA ASP A 33 -9.28 -2.61 12.43
C ASP A 33 -8.33 -2.18 11.29
N LYS A 34 -7.30 -1.41 11.61
CA LYS A 34 -6.37 -0.89 10.60
C LYS A 34 -5.44 -1.98 10.07
N THR A 35 -4.81 -2.73 10.95
CA THR A 35 -3.71 -3.64 10.57
C THR A 35 -4.25 -5.04 10.31
N GLY A 36 -4.12 -5.54 9.07
CA GLY A 36 -4.62 -6.85 8.70
C GLY A 36 -6.09 -6.90 8.24
N THR A 37 -6.85 -5.81 8.40
CA THR A 37 -8.16 -5.64 7.73
C THR A 37 -8.09 -4.56 6.65
N LEU A 38 -7.81 -3.30 7.00
CA LEU A 38 -7.66 -2.22 5.99
C LEU A 38 -6.34 -2.30 5.24
N THR A 39 -5.27 -2.70 5.93
CA THR A 39 -3.93 -2.85 5.35
C THR A 39 -3.55 -4.31 5.24
N GLN A 40 -2.63 -4.64 4.33
CA GLN A 40 -2.10 -6.00 4.16
C GLN A 40 -1.25 -6.49 5.35
N GLY A 41 -1.11 -5.70 6.42
CA GLY A 41 -0.24 -6.02 7.57
C GLY A 41 1.26 -6.05 7.23
N LYS A 42 1.65 -5.55 6.05
CA LYS A 42 3.02 -5.53 5.57
C LYS A 42 3.52 -4.09 5.48
N MET A 43 4.63 -3.80 6.16
CA MET A 43 5.24 -2.47 6.12
C MET A 43 6.09 -2.33 4.86
N VAL A 44 5.97 -1.19 4.18
CA VAL A 44 6.75 -0.83 3.00
C VAL A 44 7.26 0.60 3.16
N VAL A 45 8.55 0.81 2.93
CA VAL A 45 9.14 2.16 2.91
C VAL A 45 8.65 2.89 1.66
N LYS A 46 8.07 4.07 1.83
CA LYS A 46 7.60 4.93 0.72
C LYS A 46 8.50 6.12 0.47
N LYS A 47 9.06 6.74 1.52
CA LYS A 47 9.95 7.90 1.42
C LYS A 47 11.04 7.83 2.50
N ALA A 48 12.25 8.28 2.18
CA ALA A 48 13.36 8.40 3.12
C ALA A 48 14.09 9.73 2.88
N ARG A 49 14.24 10.57 3.92
CA ARG A 49 14.98 11.83 3.83
C ARG A 49 16.39 11.67 4.37
N ILE A 50 17.38 12.00 3.55
CA ILE A 50 18.78 12.08 3.94
C ILE A 50 19.19 13.57 3.94
N PRO A 51 19.54 14.16 5.10
CA PRO A 51 19.82 15.60 5.20
C PRO A 51 20.84 16.15 4.19
N SER A 52 21.81 15.34 3.77
CA SER A 52 22.87 15.72 2.84
C SER A 52 22.58 15.40 1.37
N ARG A 53 21.51 14.64 1.06
CA ARG A 53 21.21 14.20 -0.31
C ARG A 53 19.82 14.55 -0.82
N GLY A 54 18.85 14.76 0.08
CA GLY A 54 17.45 14.95 -0.29
C GLY A 54 16.57 13.76 0.08
N THR A 55 15.40 13.69 -0.50
CA THR A 55 14.34 12.72 -0.23
C THR A 55 14.29 11.67 -1.34
N TYR A 56 14.45 10.40 -0.96
CA TYR A 56 14.25 9.25 -1.83
C TYR A 56 12.80 8.81 -1.73
N SER A 57 12.11 8.71 -2.86
CA SER A 57 10.78 8.09 -2.94
C SER A 57 10.93 6.69 -3.53
N VAL A 58 10.28 5.70 -2.90
CA VAL A 58 10.38 4.29 -3.24
C VAL A 58 9.05 3.85 -3.84
N GLY A 59 9.04 3.59 -5.15
CA GLY A 59 7.86 3.18 -5.92
C GLY A 59 7.52 1.68 -5.81
N SER A 60 8.06 0.96 -4.82
CA SER A 60 7.79 -0.48 -4.72
C SER A 60 6.40 -0.75 -4.14
N ASN A 61 5.74 -1.74 -4.76
CA ASN A 61 4.47 -2.29 -4.30
C ASN A 61 4.61 -3.74 -3.79
N LYS A 62 5.84 -4.26 -3.65
CA LYS A 62 6.12 -5.62 -3.18
C LYS A 62 6.84 -5.58 -1.82
N PRO A 63 6.14 -5.88 -0.72
CA PRO A 63 6.76 -5.88 0.62
C PRO A 63 7.80 -6.98 0.82
N SER A 64 7.76 -8.04 0.02
CA SER A 64 8.61 -9.23 0.17
C SER A 64 9.98 -9.12 -0.51
N ASN A 65 10.20 -8.13 -1.38
CA ASN A 65 11.49 -7.93 -2.04
C ASN A 65 11.83 -6.44 -2.14
N PRO A 66 12.62 -5.90 -1.19
CA PRO A 66 12.96 -4.49 -1.14
C PRO A 66 13.97 -4.07 -2.21
N THR A 67 14.57 -5.02 -2.94
CA THR A 67 15.61 -4.74 -3.96
C THR A 67 15.01 -4.36 -5.31
N VAL A 68 13.79 -4.79 -5.61
CA VAL A 68 13.04 -4.37 -6.81
C VAL A 68 12.16 -3.17 -6.46
N ALA A 69 12.77 -1.99 -6.51
CA ALA A 69 12.08 -0.74 -6.32
C ALA A 69 12.68 0.35 -7.22
N GLU A 70 11.82 1.04 -7.96
CA GLU A 70 12.22 2.29 -8.61
C GLU A 70 12.36 3.37 -7.53
N THR A 71 13.50 4.05 -7.53
CA THR A 71 13.80 5.12 -6.57
C THR A 71 13.99 6.44 -7.29
N SER A 72 13.20 7.46 -6.91
CA SER A 72 13.39 8.83 -7.39
C SER A 72 13.98 9.71 -6.29
N LEU A 73 14.84 10.65 -6.68
CA LEU A 73 15.47 11.60 -5.76
C LEU A 73 14.84 12.98 -5.94
N ALA A 74 14.32 13.56 -4.86
CA ALA A 74 13.89 14.94 -4.80
C ALA A 74 14.76 15.70 -3.80
N LEU A 75 15.32 16.85 -4.19
CA LEU A 75 16.15 17.67 -3.30
C LEU A 75 15.32 18.40 -2.21
N ALA A 76 13.99 18.43 -2.36
CA ALA A 76 13.06 19.08 -1.44
C ALA A 76 12.88 18.31 -0.11
N ALA A 77 12.41 19.03 0.91
CA ALA A 77 11.86 18.42 2.12
C ALA A 77 10.69 17.49 1.77
N PRO A 78 10.52 16.34 2.44
CA PRO A 78 9.29 15.54 2.37
C PRO A 78 8.20 16.27 3.16
N THR A 79 7.91 17.50 2.78
CA THR A 79 6.73 18.21 3.25
C THR A 79 5.57 17.59 2.50
N GLN A 80 4.72 16.91 3.27
CA GLN A 80 3.46 16.28 2.88
C GLN A 80 3.55 14.82 2.38
N PHE A 81 2.75 13.97 3.05
CA PHE A 81 2.16 12.77 2.45
C PHE A 81 1.24 13.26 1.35
N ASP A 82 1.82 13.65 0.22
CA ASP A 82 1.09 14.21 -0.90
C ASP A 82 0.04 13.18 -1.34
N GLU A 83 -1.21 13.62 -1.29
CA GLU A 83 -2.35 12.89 -1.83
C GLU A 83 -2.06 12.53 -3.28
N MET A 84 -2.54 11.35 -3.64
CA MET A 84 -2.46 10.75 -4.96
C MET A 84 -2.72 11.78 -6.07
N LYS A 85 -1.65 12.30 -6.69
CA LYS A 85 -1.72 12.82 -8.07
C LYS A 85 -1.34 11.69 -9.01
N GLU A 86 -2.36 10.92 -9.35
CA GLU A 86 -2.40 10.20 -10.61
C GLU A 86 -2.66 11.24 -11.70
N GLU A 87 -1.63 11.60 -12.48
CA GLU A 87 -1.75 12.01 -13.88
C GLU A 87 -0.36 12.22 -14.48
N THR A 88 -0.09 11.42 -15.52
CA THR A 88 0.61 11.73 -16.79
C THR A 88 1.49 12.99 -16.80
N THR A 89 2.71 12.94 -17.33
CA THR A 89 2.96 12.88 -18.78
C THR A 89 4.47 12.71 -19.00
N LEU A 90 4.81 11.91 -19.99
CA LEU A 90 6.14 11.78 -20.58
C LEU A 90 6.65 13.17 -21.01
N GLU A 91 7.66 13.72 -20.34
CA GLU A 91 8.61 14.64 -20.99
C GLU A 91 10.00 14.39 -20.43
N GLY A 92 10.91 14.07 -21.36
CA GLY A 92 12.25 13.62 -21.05
C GLY A 92 13.13 14.74 -20.51
N THR A 93 13.87 14.43 -19.45
CA THR A 93 15.19 15.02 -19.21
C THR A 93 16.06 14.03 -18.44
N GLY A 94 17.20 13.67 -19.03
CA GLY A 94 18.42 13.29 -18.31
C GLY A 94 18.44 11.98 -17.53
N THR A 95 18.40 10.84 -18.23
CA THR A 95 18.81 9.54 -17.68
C THR A 95 20.30 9.56 -17.31
N GLN A 96 20.65 9.81 -16.04
CA GLN A 96 21.94 9.38 -15.50
C GLN A 96 21.76 8.03 -14.77
N ARG A 97 21.93 6.96 -15.56
CA ARG A 97 22.22 5.62 -15.04
C ARG A 97 23.49 5.68 -14.21
N ARG A 98 23.36 5.56 -12.88
CA ARG A 98 24.45 5.11 -12.02
C ARG A 98 24.02 3.81 -11.38
N GLU A 99 24.47 2.70 -11.97
CA GLU A 99 24.62 1.45 -11.25
C GLU A 99 25.49 1.75 -10.02
N SER A 100 24.87 1.85 -8.86
CA SER A 100 25.61 1.92 -7.60
C SER A 100 25.33 0.65 -6.83
N GLU A 101 26.31 -0.24 -6.96
CA GLU A 101 26.55 -1.45 -6.20
C GLU A 101 26.07 -1.29 -4.75
N VAL A 102 25.05 -2.07 -4.39
CA VAL A 102 24.44 -2.09 -3.06
C VAL A 102 25.47 -2.66 -2.09
N ARG A 103 26.22 -1.79 -1.41
CA ARG A 103 27.06 -2.19 -0.28
C ARG A 103 26.16 -2.68 0.84
N ARG A 104 26.22 -3.99 1.12
CA ARG A 104 25.71 -4.59 2.36
C ARG A 104 26.33 -3.85 3.54
N PHE A 105 25.50 -3.22 4.36
CA PHE A 105 25.87 -2.84 5.72
C PHE A 105 25.68 -4.05 6.64
N PRO A 106 26.55 -4.21 7.67
CA PRO A 106 26.53 -5.35 8.60
C PRO A 106 25.27 -5.40 9.47
#